data_AF-A0A348TWY2-F1
#
_entry.id   AF-A0A348TWY2-F1
#
_cell.length_a   1.000
_cell.length_b   1.000
_cell.length_c   1.000
_cell.angle_alpha   90.00
_cell.angle_beta   90.00
_cell.angle_gamma   90.00
#
_symmetry.space_group_name_H-M   'P 1'
#
loop_
_entity.id
_entity.type
_entity.pdbx_description
1 polymer ?
#
loop_
_entity_poly.entity_id
_entity_poly.type
_entity_poly.pdbx_seq_one_letter_code
_entity_poly.pdbx_strand_id
1 'polypeptide(L)'
;MKKPLPYDPRSLHLIYSSLLLMQLVITSVVLYAAQESAVITYEIEQLTNTAAPVAAGLNAIFGKWIWNKGMHQISAEKEIDEKLRVLTKMHIWQWVVVQFATVLLLSYTLIEANFFYFIFALVNIIYFITLRPKIFTFNEGI
;
A
#
# COMPACT_ATOMS: atom_id res chain seq x y z
N MET A 1 -24.28 3.30 -24.18
CA MET A 1 -23.48 3.52 -22.95
C MET A 1 -23.52 2.23 -22.13
N LYS A 2 -22.37 1.59 -21.87
CA LYS A 2 -22.33 0.38 -21.04
C LYS A 2 -22.63 0.79 -19.59
N LYS A 3 -23.63 0.16 -18.96
CA LYS A 3 -23.88 0.33 -17.53
C LYS A 3 -22.59 -0.05 -16.77
N PRO A 4 -22.19 0.74 -15.77
CA PRO A 4 -21.04 0.42 -14.95
C PRO A 4 -21.22 -0.94 -14.26
N LEU A 5 -20.15 -1.73 -14.18
CA LEU A 5 -20.17 -3.02 -13.49
C LEU A 5 -20.54 -2.80 -12.01
N PRO A 6 -21.46 -3.61 -11.45
CA PRO A 6 -21.85 -3.52 -10.04
C PRO A 6 -20.66 -3.84 -9.13
N TYR A 7 -20.65 -3.25 -7.93
CA TYR A 7 -19.62 -3.47 -6.92
C TYR A 7 -19.56 -4.95 -6.53
N ASP A 8 -18.40 -5.57 -6.69
CA ASP A 8 -18.13 -6.93 -6.22
C ASP A 8 -17.04 -6.93 -5.13
N PRO A 9 -17.41 -7.12 -3.84
CA PRO A 9 -16.45 -7.13 -2.74
C PRO A 9 -15.42 -8.27 -2.82
N ARG A 10 -15.70 -9.35 -3.56
CA ARG A 10 -14.75 -10.46 -3.75
C ARG A 10 -13.57 -10.04 -4.62
N SER A 11 -13.82 -9.22 -5.64
CA SER A 11 -12.77 -8.66 -6.50
C SER A 11 -11.76 -7.84 -5.70
N LEU A 12 -12.23 -7.08 -4.71
CA LEU A 12 -11.40 -6.23 -3.85
C LEU A 12 -10.50 -7.07 -2.94
N HIS A 13 -11.03 -8.16 -2.37
CA HIS A 13 -10.23 -9.14 -1.62
C HIS A 13 -9.19 -9.85 -2.47
N LEU A 14 -9.51 -10.20 -3.71
CA LEU A 14 -8.58 -10.84 -4.63
C LEU A 14 -7.41 -9.90 -4.97
N ILE A 15 -7.70 -8.63 -5.28
CA ILE A 15 -6.67 -7.61 -5.55
C ILE A 15 -5.79 -7.41 -4.31
N TYR A 16 -6.38 -7.24 -3.13
CA TYR A 16 -5.61 -7.10 -1.89
C TYR A 16 -4.68 -8.29 -1.66
N SER A 17 -5.19 -9.52 -1.82
CA SER A 17 -4.45 -10.74 -1.52
C SER A 17 -3.34 -10.98 -2.54
N SER A 18 -3.58 -10.69 -3.83
CA SER A 18 -2.56 -10.81 -4.87
C SER A 18 -1.43 -9.80 -4.68
N LEU A 19 -1.76 -8.55 -4.33
CA LEU A 19 -0.78 -7.53 -3.98
C LEU A 19 0.03 -7.95 -2.74
N LEU A 20 -0.63 -8.46 -1.69
CA LEU A 20 0.06 -8.96 -0.51
C LEU A 20 1.00 -10.12 -0.84
N LEU A 21 0.56 -11.10 -1.62
CA LEU A 21 1.39 -12.21 -2.06
C LEU A 21 2.62 -11.72 -2.84
N MET A 22 2.42 -10.78 -3.77
CA MET A 22 3.49 -10.20 -4.58
C MET A 22 4.58 -9.57 -3.70
N GLN A 23 4.22 -8.70 -2.75
CA GLN A 23 5.24 -8.08 -1.88
C GLN A 23 5.96 -9.11 -0.99
N LEU A 24 5.27 -10.15 -0.52
CA LEU A 24 5.90 -11.22 0.28
C LEU A 24 6.89 -12.05 -0.55
N VAL A 25 6.55 -12.35 -1.81
CA VAL A 25 7.45 -13.05 -2.74
C VAL A 25 8.69 -12.18 -3.02
N ILE A 26 8.51 -10.90 -3.37
CA ILE A 26 9.63 -9.99 -3.61
C ILE A 26 10.50 -9.85 -2.37
N THR A 27 9.90 -9.71 -1.18
CA THR A 27 10.63 -9.65 0.09
C THR A 27 11.48 -10.89 0.31
N SER A 28 10.94 -12.08 0.02
CA SER A 28 11.66 -13.35 0.13
C SER A 28 12.84 -13.43 -0.84
N VAL A 29 12.66 -12.95 -2.08
CA VAL A 29 13.73 -12.86 -3.09
C VAL A 29 14.85 -11.91 -2.63
N VAL A 30 14.49 -10.74 -2.09
CA VAL A 30 15.47 -9.77 -1.57
C VAL A 30 16.24 -10.33 -0.38
N LEU A 31 15.56 -11.01 0.55
CA LEU A 31 16.22 -11.69 1.67
C LEU A 31 17.25 -12.70 1.19
N TYR A 32 16.88 -13.54 0.22
CA TYR A 32 17.79 -14.54 -0.35
C TYR A 32 18.97 -13.89 -1.07
N ALA A 33 18.72 -12.87 -1.89
CA ALA A 33 19.75 -12.21 -2.70
C ALA A 33 20.74 -11.38 -1.86
N ALA A 34 20.29 -10.79 -0.75
CA ALA A 34 21.10 -9.90 0.09
C ALA A 34 21.65 -10.58 1.36
N GLN A 35 21.44 -11.89 1.54
CA GLN A 35 21.79 -12.59 2.78
C GLN A 35 23.29 -12.47 3.16
N GLU A 36 24.19 -12.45 2.17
CA GLU A 36 25.64 -12.40 2.39
C GLU A 36 26.16 -10.98 2.64
N SER A 37 25.39 -9.97 2.23
CA SER A 37 25.72 -8.55 2.36
C SER A 37 24.87 -7.86 3.44
N ALA A 38 24.34 -8.63 4.39
CA ALA A 38 23.41 -8.15 5.40
C ALA A 38 24.10 -7.26 6.45
N VAL A 39 24.31 -6.00 6.09
CA VAL A 39 24.84 -4.94 6.95
C VAL A 39 23.72 -3.92 7.19
N ILE A 40 23.57 -3.50 8.45
CA ILE A 40 22.67 -2.41 8.83
C ILE A 40 23.55 -1.23 9.24
N THR A 41 23.61 -0.21 8.39
CA THR A 41 24.34 1.03 8.67
C THR A 41 23.40 2.23 8.52
N TYR A 42 23.58 3.22 9.38
CA TYR A 42 22.90 4.50 9.27
C TYR A 42 23.94 5.61 9.36
N GLU A 43 24.26 6.19 8.20
CA GLU A 43 25.15 7.34 8.09
C GLU A 43 24.33 8.56 7.69
N ILE A 44 24.40 9.63 8.50
CA ILE A 44 23.66 10.88 8.31
C ILE A 44 24.11 11.60 7.03
N GLU A 45 25.37 11.42 6.62
CA GLU A 45 25.95 12.05 5.42
C GLU A 45 25.43 11.44 4.12
N GLN A 46 24.96 10.18 4.14
CA GLN A 46 24.29 9.56 3.01
C GLN A 46 22.83 10.03 2.95
N LEU A 47 22.57 10.97 2.04
CA LEU A 47 21.25 11.56 1.84
C LEU A 47 20.15 10.49 1.60
N THR A 48 20.50 9.37 0.95
CA THR A 48 19.60 8.23 0.69
C THR A 48 19.10 7.56 1.96
N ASN A 49 19.95 7.42 2.99
CA ASN A 49 19.58 6.82 4.28
C ASN A 49 18.48 7.61 4.99
N THR A 50 18.36 8.90 4.70
CA THR A 50 17.32 9.77 5.28
C THR A 50 16.15 9.98 4.31
N ALA A 51 16.43 10.13 3.02
CA ALA A 51 15.43 10.43 2.00
C ALA A 51 14.46 9.26 1.73
N ALA A 52 14.95 8.01 1.68
CA ALA A 52 14.10 6.87 1.33
C ALA A 52 13.07 6.54 2.44
N PRO A 53 13.43 6.49 3.74
CA PRO A 53 12.45 6.33 4.81
C PRO A 53 11.49 7.51 4.93
N VAL A 54 11.97 8.75 4.71
CA VAL A 54 11.10 9.94 4.72
C VAL A 54 10.11 9.89 3.56
N ALA A 55 10.54 9.53 2.35
CA ALA A 55 9.65 9.33 1.21
C ALA A 55 8.62 8.23 1.47
N ALA A 56 9.03 7.13 2.10
CA ALA A 56 8.13 6.08 2.55
C ALA A 56 7.13 6.57 3.63
N GLY A 57 7.58 7.40 4.57
CA GLY A 57 6.72 8.03 5.57
C GLY A 57 5.73 9.04 4.97
N LEU A 58 6.13 9.81 3.97
CA LEU A 58 5.27 10.72 3.22
C LEU A 58 4.14 9.95 2.51
N ASN A 59 4.37 8.69 2.10
CA ASN A 59 3.33 7.84 1.52
C ASN A 59 2.19 7.52 2.52
N ALA A 60 2.47 7.45 3.83
CA ALA A 60 1.42 7.33 4.84
C ALA A 60 0.55 8.60 4.93
N ILE A 61 1.13 9.78 4.73
CA ILE A 61 0.40 11.05 4.65
C ILE A 61 -0.47 11.08 3.40
N PHE A 62 0.05 10.64 2.26
CA PHE A 62 -0.73 10.47 1.02
C PHE A 62 -1.89 9.50 1.22
N GLY A 63 -1.70 8.39 1.92
CA GLY A 63 -2.77 7.45 2.26
C GLY A 63 -3.92 8.10 3.04
N LYS A 64 -3.59 8.99 3.99
CA LYS A 64 -4.58 9.78 4.74
C LYS A 64 -5.27 10.84 3.87
N TRP A 65 -4.53 11.48 2.95
CA TRP A 65 -5.10 12.44 2.00
C TRP A 65 -6.09 11.77 1.03
N ILE A 66 -5.72 10.61 0.46
CA ILE A 66 -6.60 9.80 -0.40
C ILE A 66 -7.87 9.43 0.37
N TRP A 67 -7.74 9.03 1.63
CA TRP A 67 -8.88 8.72 2.48
C TRP A 67 -9.81 9.92 2.69
N ASN A 68 -9.26 11.06 3.11
CA ASN A 68 -10.06 12.26 3.39
C ASN A 68 -10.77 12.77 2.14
N LYS A 69 -10.07 12.79 0.99
CA LYS A 69 -10.65 13.21 -0.29
C LYS A 69 -11.78 12.29 -0.72
N GLY A 70 -11.58 10.98 -0.59
CA GLY A 70 -12.61 10.02 -0.97
C GLY A 70 -13.81 10.01 -0.01
N MET A 71 -13.61 10.22 1.30
CA MET A 71 -14.71 10.42 2.25
C MET A 71 -15.51 11.68 1.94
N HIS A 72 -14.86 12.78 1.56
CA HIS A 72 -15.55 13.99 1.12
C HIS A 72 -16.41 13.72 -0.14
N GLN A 73 -15.93 12.90 -1.07
CA GLN A 73 -16.71 12.51 -2.26
C GLN A 73 -17.90 11.60 -1.90
N ILE A 74 -17.70 10.64 -0.99
CA ILE A 74 -18.77 9.75 -0.50
C ILE A 74 -19.88 10.55 0.20
N SER A 75 -19.52 11.57 0.98
CA SER A 75 -20.51 12.43 1.67
C SER A 75 -21.33 13.30 0.72
N ALA A 76 -20.78 13.63 -0.45
CA ALA A 76 -21.46 14.45 -1.47
C ALA A 76 -22.35 13.62 -2.41
N GLU A 77 -22.08 12.32 -2.55
CA GLU A 77 -22.79 11.42 -3.45
C GLU A 77 -24.13 10.96 -2.86
N LYS A 78 -25.16 10.79 -3.70
CA LYS A 78 -26.48 10.29 -3.26
C LYS A 78 -26.66 8.82 -3.58
N GLU A 79 -26.09 8.35 -4.68
CA GLU A 79 -26.24 6.97 -5.13
C GLU A 79 -25.30 6.02 -4.39
N ILE A 80 -25.85 4.92 -3.86
CA ILE A 80 -25.10 3.91 -3.10
C ILE A 80 -24.03 3.24 -3.96
N ASP A 81 -24.36 2.92 -5.22
CA ASP A 81 -23.44 2.28 -6.15
C ASP A 81 -22.19 3.14 -6.42
N GLU A 82 -22.38 4.46 -6.57
CA GLU A 82 -21.28 5.38 -6.82
C GLU A 82 -20.43 5.61 -5.55
N LYS A 83 -21.04 5.60 -4.36
CA LYS A 83 -20.29 5.59 -3.08
C LYS A 83 -19.39 4.37 -2.95
N LEU A 84 -19.92 3.18 -3.26
CA LEU A 84 -19.17 1.93 -3.23
C LEU A 84 -18.02 1.93 -4.22
N ARG A 85 -18.23 2.50 -5.41
CA ARG A 85 -17.16 2.69 -6.39
C ARG A 85 -16.06 3.62 -5.90
N VAL A 86 -16.41 4.79 -5.35
CA VAL A 86 -15.42 5.73 -4.79
C VAL A 86 -14.62 5.04 -3.69
N LEU A 87 -15.29 4.31 -2.80
CA LEU A 87 -14.66 3.55 -1.73
C LEU A 87 -13.70 2.48 -2.25
N THR A 88 -14.10 1.73 -3.29
CA THR A 88 -13.25 0.74 -3.96
C THR A 88 -11.99 1.39 -4.52
N LYS A 89 -12.16 2.50 -5.23
CA LYS A 89 -11.06 3.26 -5.83
C LYS A 89 -10.09 3.79 -4.78
N MET A 90 -10.60 4.27 -3.63
CA MET A 90 -9.76 4.72 -2.51
C MET A 90 -8.87 3.59 -1.98
N HIS A 91 -9.44 2.42 -1.71
CA HIS A 91 -8.67 1.27 -1.21
C HIS A 91 -7.57 0.87 -2.19
N ILE A 92 -7.91 0.75 -3.48
CA ILE A 92 -6.94 0.42 -4.53
C ILE A 92 -5.80 1.44 -4.56
N TRP A 93 -6.12 2.75 -4.50
CA TRP A 93 -5.08 3.78 -4.49
C TRP A 93 -4.19 3.72 -3.25
N GLN A 94 -4.75 3.49 -2.07
CA GLN A 94 -3.97 3.31 -0.85
C GLN A 94 -3.01 2.12 -0.99
N TRP A 95 -3.48 1.00 -1.53
CA TRP A 95 -2.65 -0.18 -1.75
C TRP A 95 -1.55 0.05 -2.77
N VAL A 96 -1.84 0.72 -3.88
CA VAL A 96 -0.84 1.04 -4.91
C VAL A 96 0.28 1.92 -4.35
N VAL A 97 -0.06 2.93 -3.54
CA VAL A 97 0.92 3.81 -2.92
C VAL A 97 1.85 3.04 -1.97
N VAL A 98 1.28 2.19 -1.10
CA VAL A 98 2.08 1.38 -0.17
C VAL A 98 2.93 0.34 -0.90
N GLN A 99 2.39 -0.28 -1.95
CA GLN A 99 3.12 -1.22 -2.79
C GLN A 99 4.32 -0.58 -3.47
N PHE A 100 4.12 0.60 -4.07
CA PHE A 100 5.19 1.35 -4.69
C PHE A 100 6.30 1.70 -3.68
N ALA A 101 5.92 2.19 -2.49
CA ALA A 101 6.87 2.49 -1.42
C ALA A 101 7.68 1.26 -0.99
N THR A 102 7.00 0.11 -0.86
CA THR A 102 7.61 -1.16 -0.44
C THR A 102 8.62 -1.65 -1.49
N VAL A 103 8.24 -1.66 -2.76
CA VAL A 103 9.14 -2.05 -3.86
C VAL A 103 10.35 -1.13 -3.94
N LEU A 104 10.17 0.17 -3.75
CA LEU A 104 11.26 1.14 -3.74
C LEU A 104 12.25 0.85 -2.61
N LEU A 105 11.77 0.66 -1.37
CA LEU A 105 12.63 0.34 -0.23
C LEU A 105 13.39 -0.98 -0.41
N LEU A 106 12.71 -2.02 -0.90
CA LEU A 106 13.32 -3.31 -1.20
C LEU A 106 14.38 -3.20 -2.30
N SER A 107 14.17 -2.34 -3.30
CA SER A 107 15.18 -2.05 -4.33
C SER A 107 16.41 -1.36 -3.74
N TYR A 108 16.21 -0.38 -2.86
CA TYR A 108 17.32 0.30 -2.16
C TYR A 108 18.10 -0.65 -1.24
N THR A 109 17.44 -1.64 -0.62
CA THR A 109 18.15 -2.69 0.12
C THR A 109 19.19 -3.39 -0.75
N LEU A 110 18.85 -3.70 -2.00
CA LEU A 110 19.78 -4.37 -2.93
C LEU A 110 20.84 -3.41 -3.48
N ILE A 111 20.45 -2.18 -3.86
CA ILE A 111 21.35 -1.19 -4.49
C ILE A 111 22.44 -0.73 -3.51
N GLU A 112 22.05 -0.41 -2.28
CA GLU A 112 22.96 0.11 -1.25
C GLU A 112 23.54 -1.01 -0.37
N ALA A 113 23.16 -2.27 -0.62
CA ALA A 113 23.51 -3.42 0.22
C ALA A 113 23.27 -3.16 1.72
N ASN A 114 22.17 -2.46 2.03
CA ASN A 114 21.88 -1.99 3.38
C ASN A 114 20.48 -2.43 3.85
N PHE A 115 20.46 -3.26 4.88
CA PHE A 115 19.23 -3.79 5.46
C PHE A 115 18.44 -2.76 6.29
N PHE A 116 18.97 -1.57 6.49
CA PHE A 116 18.22 -0.45 7.05
C PHE A 116 16.92 -0.18 6.25
N TYR A 117 17.00 -0.13 4.92
CA TYR A 117 15.82 0.06 4.06
C TYR A 117 14.85 -1.13 4.12
N PHE A 118 15.38 -2.33 4.36
CA PHE A 118 14.59 -3.56 4.48
C PHE A 118 13.66 -3.50 5.69
N ILE A 119 14.14 -2.97 6.82
CA ILE A 119 13.32 -2.79 8.03
C ILE A 119 12.11 -1.88 7.74
N PHE A 120 12.30 -0.77 7.03
CA PHE A 120 11.19 0.09 6.64
C PHE A 120 10.24 -0.59 5.65
N ALA A 121 10.75 -1.44 4.76
CA ALA A 121 9.90 -2.24 3.87
C ALA A 121 9.00 -3.18 4.68
N LEU A 122 9.53 -3.83 5.73
CA LEU A 122 8.74 -4.66 6.64
C LEU A 122 7.64 -3.86 7.36
N VAL A 123 7.96 -2.65 7.84
CA VAL A 123 6.96 -1.75 8.45
C VAL A 123 5.86 -1.40 7.45
N ASN A 124 6.19 -1.12 6.19
CA ASN A 124 5.21 -0.86 5.14
C ASN A 124 4.35 -2.10 4.82
N ILE A 125 4.91 -3.30 4.81
CA ILE A 125 4.16 -4.55 4.63
C ILE A 125 3.16 -4.74 5.78
N ILE A 126 3.60 -4.50 7.03
CA ILE A 126 2.71 -4.55 8.20
C ILE A 126 1.60 -3.50 8.06
N TYR A 127 1.94 -2.27 7.66
CA TYR A 127 0.96 -1.23 7.39
C TYR A 127 -0.04 -1.66 6.30
N PHE A 128 0.43 -2.25 5.19
CA PHE A 128 -0.44 -2.79 4.14
C PHE A 128 -1.44 -3.81 4.69
N ILE A 129 -1.02 -4.68 5.61
CA ILE A 129 -1.91 -5.66 6.24
C ILE A 129 -3.06 -4.96 7.00
N THR A 130 -2.80 -3.81 7.62
CA THR A 130 -3.85 -3.02 8.29
C THR A 130 -4.86 -2.39 7.33
N LEU A 131 -4.50 -2.25 6.04
CA LEU A 131 -5.37 -1.72 4.98
C LEU A 131 -6.27 -2.80 4.35
N ARG A 132 -6.46 -3.94 5.02
CA ARG A 132 -7.37 -5.01 4.60
C ARG A 132 -8.72 -4.42 4.18
N PRO A 133 -9.28 -4.82 3.02
CA PRO A 133 -10.58 -4.32 2.61
C PRO A 133 -11.62 -4.70 3.65
N LYS A 134 -12.35 -3.71 4.15
CA LYS A 134 -13.51 -3.93 5.00
C LYS A 134 -14.68 -4.23 4.06
N ILE A 135 -15.23 -5.44 4.14
CA ILE A 135 -16.45 -5.78 3.41
C ILE A 135 -17.57 -4.99 4.06
N PHE A 136 -18.05 -3.96 3.38
CA PHE A 136 -19.28 -3.28 3.77
C PHE A 136 -20.44 -3.99 3.10
N THR A 137 -20.95 -5.03 3.76
CA THR A 137 -22.29 -5.53 3.46
C THR A 137 -23.27 -4.45 3.96
N PHE A 138 -23.75 -3.60 3.06
CA PHE A 138 -24.95 -2.80 3.32
C PHE A 138 -26.14 -3.76 3.30
N ASN A 139 -26.29 -4.53 4.38
CA ASN A 139 -27.46 -5.36 4.60
C ASN A 139 -28.19 -4.85 5.85
N GLU A 140 -28.49 -3.55 5.88
CA GLU A 140 -29.46 -2.97 6.81
C GLU A 140 -30.25 -1.86 6.08
N GLY A 141 -31.43 -2.26 5.60
CA GLY A 141 -32.67 -1.47 5.57
C GLY A 141 -32.78 -0.24 4.66
N ILE A 142 -33.35 -0.43 3.46
CA ILE A 142 -34.62 0.22 3.02
C ILE A 142 -35.41 -0.82 2.23
#